data_AF-A0AAW5ZWT6-F1
#
_entry.id   AF-A0AAW5ZWT6-F1
#
_cell.length_a   1.000
_cell.length_b   1.000
_cell.length_c   1.000
_cell.angle_alpha   90.00
_cell.angle_beta   90.00
_cell.angle_gamma   90.00
#
_symmetry.space_group_name_H-M   'P 1'
#
loop_
_entity.id
_entity.type
_entity.pdbx_description
1 polymer ?
#
loop_
_entity_poly.entity_id
_entity_poly.type
_entity_poly.pdbx_seq_one_letter_code
_entity_poly.pdbx_strand_id
1 'polypeptide(L)'
;MAKETQKERVLPQIVSKDGKAAQASATSNIWVGHGSVFSQPTSGNKIHPFTTGKDYFADFIAQCAQAKEEIYIIGWQVSWDAMLAPGMRLWDVLCEAAKRQVNIYVMPWDDTPPVQTYDDQTRVALGKR
;
A
#
# COMPACT_ATOMS: atom_id res chain seq x y z
N MET A 1 -2.20 15.58 31.09
CA MET A 1 -2.78 14.25 30.81
C MET A 1 -4.02 14.46 29.97
N ALA A 2 -3.96 14.17 28.67
CA ALA A 2 -5.12 14.34 27.78
C ALA A 2 -6.16 13.26 28.12
N LYS A 3 -7.41 13.66 28.35
CA LYS A 3 -8.51 12.72 28.56
C LYS A 3 -8.76 11.95 27.25
N GLU A 4 -8.62 10.63 27.30
CA GLU A 4 -9.01 9.73 26.22
C GLU A 4 -10.49 9.98 25.89
N THR A 5 -10.75 10.46 24.68
CA THR A 5 -12.11 10.64 24.20
C THR A 5 -12.66 9.25 23.87
N GLN A 6 -13.56 8.72 24.70
CA GLN A 6 -14.28 7.49 24.40
C GLN A 6 -15.02 7.69 23.06
N LYS A 7 -14.53 7.06 21.99
CA LYS A 7 -15.27 7.00 20.73
C LYS A 7 -16.49 6.10 20.93
N GLU A 8 -17.67 6.70 20.81
CA GLU A 8 -18.94 6.00 20.84
C GLU A 8 -18.97 4.96 19.71
N ARG A 9 -19.13 3.67 20.05
CA ARG A 9 -19.22 2.58 19.07
C ARG A 9 -20.69 2.31 18.78
N VAL A 10 -21.09 2.47 17.52
CA VAL A 10 -22.44 2.10 17.05
C VAL A 10 -22.41 0.66 16.55
N LEU A 11 -23.19 -0.22 17.18
CA LEU A 11 -23.34 -1.62 16.78
C LEU A 11 -24.73 -1.83 16.18
N PRO A 12 -24.87 -2.03 14.85
CA PRO A 12 -26.17 -2.36 14.28
C PRO A 12 -26.64 -3.73 14.76
N GLN A 13 -27.87 -3.81 15.28
CA GLN A 13 -28.47 -5.04 15.79
C GLN A 13 -29.72 -5.39 14.98
N ILE A 14 -29.96 -6.68 14.78
CA ILE A 14 -31.22 -7.18 14.23
C ILE A 14 -32.28 -7.08 15.34
N VAL A 15 -33.36 -6.37 15.06
CA VAL A 15 -34.50 -6.22 15.99
C VAL A 15 -35.65 -7.10 15.50
N SER A 16 -36.13 -8.00 16.36
CA SER A 16 -37.26 -8.87 16.06
C SER A 16 -38.58 -8.10 16.08
N LYS A 17 -39.65 -8.71 15.56
CA LYS A 17 -40.98 -8.08 15.44
C LYS A 17 -41.60 -7.69 16.79
N ASP A 18 -41.18 -8.33 17.88
CA ASP A 18 -41.56 -8.00 19.27
C ASP A 18 -40.65 -6.93 19.91
N GLY A 19 -39.78 -6.29 19.13
CA GLY A 19 -38.93 -5.19 19.57
C GLY A 19 -37.67 -5.62 20.34
N LYS A 20 -37.37 -6.93 20.42
CA LYS A 20 -36.18 -7.42 21.12
C LYS A 20 -34.98 -7.44 20.17
N ALA A 21 -33.85 -6.93 20.64
CA ALA A 21 -32.60 -6.99 19.88
C ALA A 21 -31.98 -8.41 20.01
N ALA A 22 -31.51 -8.96 18.88
CA ALA A 22 -30.69 -10.17 18.89
C ALA A 22 -29.32 -9.90 19.54
N GLN A 23 -28.73 -10.93 20.16
CA GLN A 23 -27.39 -10.81 20.71
C GLN A 23 -26.40 -10.41 19.60
N ALA A 24 -25.61 -9.38 19.86
CA ALA A 24 -24.56 -8.93 18.97
C ALA A 24 -23.30 -8.68 19.79
N SER A 25 -22.15 -8.93 19.17
CA SER A 25 -20.85 -8.72 19.80
C SER A 25 -20.00 -7.88 18.85
N ALA A 26 -19.40 -6.80 19.36
CA ALA A 26 -18.28 -6.16 18.71
C ALA A 26 -16.99 -6.67 19.35
N THR A 27 -16.03 -7.06 18.52
CA THR A 27 -14.65 -7.20 18.95
C THR A 27 -13.87 -5.96 18.49
N SER A 28 -12.91 -5.50 19.30
CA SER A 28 -11.86 -4.62 18.79
C SER A 28 -10.66 -5.47 18.41
N ASN A 29 -9.99 -5.08 17.34
CA ASN A 29 -8.72 -5.69 17.00
C ASN A 29 -7.74 -5.50 18.19
N ILE A 30 -7.20 -6.60 18.71
CA ILE A 30 -6.26 -6.60 19.84
C ILE A 30 -4.97 -5.81 19.55
N TRP A 31 -4.69 -5.52 18.27
CA TRP A 31 -3.54 -4.75 17.80
C TRP A 31 -3.84 -3.24 17.74
N VAL A 32 -5.11 -2.82 17.81
CA VAL A 32 -5.52 -1.40 17.84
C VAL A 32 -5.34 -0.89 19.26
N GLY A 33 -4.28 -0.11 19.48
CA GLY A 33 -3.98 0.50 20.78
C GLY A 33 -2.81 -0.13 21.55
N HIS A 34 -2.03 -1.02 20.93
CA HIS A 34 -0.70 -1.34 21.48
C HIS A 34 0.12 -0.04 21.44
N GLY A 35 0.46 0.53 22.60
CA GLY A 35 1.03 1.88 22.74
C GLY A 35 2.38 2.14 22.06
N SER A 36 2.86 1.20 21.24
CA SER A 36 4.14 1.23 20.53
C SER A 36 3.99 1.19 19.00
N VAL A 37 2.81 1.45 18.43
CA VAL A 37 2.63 1.50 16.97
C VAL A 37 3.02 2.87 16.40
N PHE A 38 3.79 2.87 15.30
CA PHE A 38 4.20 4.10 14.61
C PHE A 38 3.01 4.90 14.05
N SER A 39 1.98 4.21 13.56
CA SER A 39 0.76 4.82 13.01
C SER A 39 -0.47 4.40 13.81
N GLN A 40 -1.33 5.37 14.10
CA GLN A 40 -2.57 5.16 14.83
C GLN A 40 -3.67 4.62 13.90
N PRO A 41 -4.60 3.78 14.41
CA PRO A 41 -5.70 3.25 13.61
C PRO A 41 -6.60 4.35 13.04
N THR A 42 -6.84 4.31 11.73
CA THR A 42 -7.81 5.17 11.03
C THR A 42 -9.06 4.40 10.64
N SER A 43 -10.22 5.07 10.59
CA SER A 43 -11.50 4.49 10.21
C SER A 43 -11.98 5.00 8.85
N GLY A 44 -12.75 4.19 8.13
CA GLY A 44 -13.31 4.57 6.81
C GLY A 44 -12.38 4.30 5.62
N ASN A 45 -11.28 3.57 5.83
CA ASN A 45 -10.39 3.17 4.75
C ASN A 45 -11.10 2.22 3.77
N LYS A 46 -10.95 2.50 2.47
CA LYS A 46 -11.31 1.54 1.42
C LYS A 46 -10.12 0.61 1.20
N ILE A 47 -10.34 -0.69 1.38
CA ILE A 47 -9.30 -1.72 1.22
C ILE A 47 -9.68 -2.58 0.03
N HIS A 48 -8.73 -2.82 -0.87
CA HIS A 48 -8.89 -3.76 -1.98
C HIS A 48 -7.79 -4.82 -1.90
N PRO A 49 -8.10 -6.06 -1.44
CA PRO A 49 -7.11 -7.12 -1.37
C PRO A 49 -6.90 -7.74 -2.76
N PHE A 50 -5.63 -8.00 -3.10
CA PHE A 50 -5.26 -8.77 -4.28
C PHE A 50 -4.83 -10.18 -3.87
N THR A 51 -5.27 -11.17 -4.63
CA THR A 51 -4.86 -12.58 -4.44
C THR A 51 -3.94 -13.08 -5.54
N THR A 52 -3.74 -12.28 -6.60
CA THR A 52 -2.85 -12.61 -7.72
C THR A 52 -1.93 -11.45 -8.04
N GLY A 53 -0.72 -11.76 -8.52
CA GLY A 53 0.20 -10.75 -9.03
C GLY A 53 -0.36 -10.01 -10.26
N LYS A 54 -1.17 -10.69 -11.09
CA LYS A 54 -1.78 -10.08 -12.27
C LYS A 54 -2.70 -8.93 -11.90
N ASP A 55 -3.60 -9.15 -10.94
CA ASP A 55 -4.57 -8.12 -10.53
C ASP A 55 -3.87 -6.99 -9.77
N TYR A 56 -2.89 -7.33 -8.93
CA TYR A 56 -2.05 -6.36 -8.23
C TYR A 56 -1.31 -5.43 -9.21
N PHE A 57 -0.62 -6.01 -10.21
CA PHE A 57 0.15 -5.21 -11.16
C PHE A 57 -0.74 -4.43 -12.14
N ALA A 58 -1.92 -4.95 -12.49
CA ALA A 58 -2.88 -4.19 -13.29
C ALA A 58 -3.34 -2.92 -12.56
N ASP A 59 -3.66 -3.00 -11.26
CA ASP A 59 -3.98 -1.82 -10.46
C ASP A 59 -2.76 -0.91 -10.30
N PHE A 60 -1.58 -1.45 -9.97
CA PHE A 60 -0.34 -0.67 -9.86
C PHE A 60 -0.05 0.17 -11.11
N ILE A 61 -0.19 -0.42 -12.31
CA ILE A 61 -0.02 0.28 -13.59
C ILE A 61 -1.05 1.42 -13.70
N ALA A 62 -2.32 1.15 -13.38
CA ALA A 62 -3.38 2.16 -13.44
C ALA A 62 -3.16 3.31 -12.43
N GLN A 63 -2.67 3.02 -11.23
CA GLN A 63 -2.34 4.03 -10.22
C GLN A 63 -1.13 4.87 -10.65
N CYS A 64 -0.08 4.24 -11.18
CA CYS A 64 1.08 4.96 -11.72
C CYS A 64 0.68 5.90 -12.86
N ALA A 65 -0.20 5.46 -13.78
CA ALA A 65 -0.73 6.30 -14.86
C ALA A 65 -1.53 7.51 -14.34
N GLN A 66 -2.15 7.39 -13.17
CA GLN A 66 -2.93 8.47 -12.55
C GLN A 66 -2.12 9.38 -11.62
N ALA A 67 -0.96 8.94 -11.14
CA ALA A 67 -0.08 9.71 -10.25
C ALA A 67 0.22 11.10 -10.81
N LYS A 68 0.19 12.10 -9.93
CA LYS A 68 0.34 13.53 -10.28
C LYS A 68 1.62 14.15 -9.76
N GLU A 69 2.05 13.76 -8.57
CA GLU A 69 3.17 14.40 -7.90
C GLU A 69 4.30 13.41 -7.67
N GLU A 70 4.02 12.30 -6.97
CA GLU A 70 5.08 11.43 -6.47
C GLU A 70 4.70 9.94 -6.53
N ILE A 71 5.70 9.09 -6.77
CA ILE A 71 5.63 7.64 -6.66
C ILE A 71 6.78 7.18 -5.75
N TYR A 72 6.43 6.47 -4.69
CA TYR A 72 7.38 5.88 -3.74
C TYR A 72 7.33 4.36 -3.85
N ILE A 73 8.49 3.73 -4.10
CA ILE A 73 8.63 2.28 -4.17
C ILE A 73 9.66 1.84 -3.13
N ILE A 74 9.26 0.90 -2.29
CA ILE A 74 10.16 0.17 -1.39
C ILE A 74 10.07 -1.31 -1.74
N GLY A 75 11.20 -2.00 -1.67
CA GLY A 75 11.22 -3.42 -1.98
C GLY A 75 12.48 -4.08 -1.44
N TRP A 76 12.36 -5.35 -1.06
CA TRP A 76 13.56 -6.16 -0.84
C TRP A 76 14.37 -6.26 -2.13
N GLN A 77 13.71 -6.44 -3.28
CA GLN A 77 14.31 -6.43 -4.61
C GLN A 77 13.44 -5.60 -5.56
N VAL A 78 14.06 -4.88 -6.48
CA VAL A 78 13.35 -4.10 -7.51
C VAL A 78 13.86 -4.48 -8.89
N SER A 79 13.13 -5.36 -9.57
CA SER A 79 13.47 -5.83 -10.92
C SER A 79 12.95 -4.86 -11.98
N TRP A 80 13.83 -4.03 -12.53
CA TRP A 80 13.47 -2.98 -13.51
C TRP A 80 12.94 -3.50 -14.84
N ASP A 81 13.36 -4.70 -15.24
CA ASP A 81 12.96 -5.39 -16.47
C ASP A 81 11.76 -6.33 -16.27
N ALA A 82 11.23 -6.43 -15.05
CA ALA A 82 10.08 -7.27 -14.76
C ALA A 82 8.87 -6.86 -15.60
N MET A 83 8.30 -7.85 -16.30
CA MET A 83 7.10 -7.68 -17.12
C MET A 83 5.87 -7.66 -16.20
N LEU A 84 5.26 -6.48 -16.03
CA LEU A 84 4.09 -6.29 -15.16
C LEU A 84 2.78 -6.63 -15.90
N ALA A 85 2.76 -6.39 -17.20
CA ALA A 85 1.73 -6.80 -18.15
C ALA A 85 2.39 -7.08 -19.51
N PRO A 86 1.75 -7.79 -20.45
CA PRO A 86 2.33 -8.06 -21.76
C PRO A 86 2.84 -6.78 -22.45
N GLY A 87 4.16 -6.71 -22.68
CA GLY A 87 4.81 -5.56 -23.32
C GLY A 87 5.05 -4.34 -22.42
N MET A 88 4.79 -4.43 -21.11
CA MET A 88 5.00 -3.34 -20.16
C MET A 88 5.90 -3.78 -19.00
N ARG A 89 7.15 -3.31 -19.00
CA ARG A 89 8.07 -3.51 -17.89
C ARG A 89 7.86 -2.45 -16.81
N LEU A 90 8.37 -2.70 -15.60
CA LEU A 90 8.41 -1.68 -14.54
C LEU A 90 9.06 -0.37 -15.03
N TRP A 91 10.19 -0.48 -15.75
CA TRP A 91 10.85 0.65 -16.39
C TRP A 91 9.92 1.48 -17.28
N ASP A 92 9.13 0.83 -18.13
CA ASP A 92 8.26 1.52 -19.09
C ASP A 92 7.15 2.29 -18.36
N VAL A 93 6.56 1.68 -17.32
CA VAL A 93 5.53 2.29 -16.47
C VAL A 93 6.05 3.55 -15.77
N LEU A 94 7.23 3.46 -15.15
CA LEU A 94 7.83 4.58 -14.43
C LEU A 94 8.34 5.67 -15.39
N CYS A 95 8.83 5.30 -16.58
CA CYS A 95 9.18 6.27 -17.61
C CYS A 95 7.99 7.13 -18.05
N GLU A 96 6.81 6.56 -18.23
CA GLU A 96 5.60 7.33 -18.57
C GLU A 96 5.15 8.25 -17.43
N ALA A 97 5.41 7.89 -16.18
CA ALA A 97 5.22 8.80 -15.04
C ALA A 97 6.24 9.95 -15.05
N ALA A 98 7.52 9.64 -15.24
CA ALA A 98 8.59 10.63 -15.28
C ALA A 98 8.41 11.66 -16.42
N LYS A 99 7.92 11.23 -17.60
CA LYS A 99 7.57 12.14 -18.71
C LYS A 99 6.52 13.19 -18.33
N ARG A 100 5.66 12.87 -17.36
CA ARG A 100 4.65 13.78 -16.80
C ARG A 100 5.15 14.57 -15.60
N GLN A 101 6.46 14.58 -15.34
CA GLN A 101 7.11 15.28 -14.23
C GLN A 101 6.70 14.77 -12.83
N VAL A 102 6.27 13.51 -12.74
CA VAL A 102 6.07 12.82 -11.45
C VAL A 102 7.44 12.49 -10.85
N ASN A 103 7.67 12.84 -9.59
CA ASN A 103 8.88 12.49 -8.85
C ASN A 103 8.84 11.01 -8.45
N ILE A 104 9.92 10.29 -8.70
CA ILE A 104 9.98 8.85 -8.46
C ILE A 104 11.12 8.55 -7.49
N TYR A 105 10.78 7.97 -6.35
CA TYR A 105 11.72 7.58 -5.30
C TYR A 105 11.66 6.06 -5.13
N VAL A 106 12.80 5.39 -5.26
CA VAL A 106 12.90 3.94 -5.12
C VAL A 106 13.97 3.59 -4.09
N MET A 107 13.62 2.76 -3.12
CA MET A 107 14.52 2.27 -2.07
C MET A 107 14.52 0.74 -2.07
N PRO A 108 15.39 0.11 -2.87
CA PRO A 108 15.68 -1.32 -2.75
C PRO A 108 16.55 -1.57 -1.49
N TRP A 109 16.58 -2.81 -1.03
CA TRP A 109 17.55 -3.23 -0.02
C TRP A 109 18.97 -3.16 -0.61
N ASP A 110 19.94 -2.63 0.13
CA ASP A 110 21.36 -2.59 -0.26
C ASP A 110 21.95 -4.00 -0.09
N ASP A 111 22.23 -4.69 -1.20
CA ASP A 111 22.57 -6.11 -1.14
C ASP A 111 24.01 -6.39 -0.72
N THR A 112 24.30 -7.69 -0.58
CA THR A 112 25.65 -8.20 -0.38
C THR A 112 25.73 -9.56 -1.07
N PRO A 113 26.84 -9.87 -1.76
CA PRO A 113 26.99 -11.16 -2.42
C PRO A 113 26.71 -12.35 -1.49
N PRO A 114 26.01 -13.40 -1.96
CA PRO A 114 25.59 -13.63 -3.35
C PRO A 114 24.18 -13.10 -3.68
N VAL A 115 23.51 -12.40 -2.76
CA VAL A 115 22.15 -11.90 -2.96
C VAL A 115 22.19 -10.71 -3.92
N GLN A 116 21.19 -10.63 -4.82
CA GLN A 116 21.02 -9.51 -5.74
C GLN A 116 19.64 -8.89 -5.58
N THR A 117 19.58 -7.63 -5.18
CA THR A 117 18.34 -6.85 -4.97
C THR A 117 18.15 -5.75 -6.01
N TYR A 118 19.17 -5.56 -6.85
CA TYR A 118 19.22 -4.59 -7.93
C TYR A 118 19.25 -3.12 -7.49
N ASP A 119 19.92 -2.86 -6.37
CA ASP A 119 20.24 -1.53 -5.86
C ASP A 119 21.15 -0.74 -6.83
N ASP A 120 22.16 -1.38 -7.40
CA ASP A 120 23.02 -0.76 -8.41
C ASP A 120 22.25 -0.39 -9.70
N GLN A 121 21.38 -1.27 -10.22
CA GLN A 121 20.53 -0.87 -11.35
C GLN A 121 19.59 0.27 -10.97
N THR A 122 19.11 0.31 -9.72
CA THR A 122 18.26 1.42 -9.24
C THR A 122 19.02 2.74 -9.23
N ARG A 123 20.28 2.76 -8.78
CA ARG A 123 21.15 3.95 -8.86
C ARG A 123 21.36 4.41 -10.29
N VAL A 124 21.50 3.49 -11.24
CA VAL A 124 21.64 3.81 -12.68
C VAL A 124 20.31 4.32 -13.28
N ALA A 125 19.19 3.65 -12.96
CA ALA A 125 17.87 3.97 -13.49
C ALA A 125 17.36 5.35 -13.05
N LEU A 126 17.64 5.72 -11.80
CA LEU A 126 17.25 7.01 -11.22
C LEU A 126 18.37 8.08 -11.25
N GLY A 127 19.59 7.67 -11.60
CA GLY A 127 20.74 8.56 -11.67
C GLY A 127 20.53 9.67 -12.69
N LYS A 128 21.08 10.86 -12.38
CA LYS A 128 20.98 12.04 -13.24
C LYS A 128 21.45 11.71 -14.67
N ARG A 129 20.59 11.99 -15.65
CA ARG A 129 21.04 12.44 -16.97
C ARG A 129 21.50 13.89 -16.87
#